data_AF-A0AAE4LXL8-F1
#
_entry.id   AF-A0AAE4LXL8-F1
#
_cell.length_a   1.000
_cell.length_b   1.000
_cell.length_c   1.000
_cell.angle_alpha   90.00
_cell.angle_beta   90.00
_cell.angle_gamma   90.00
#
_symmetry.space_group_name_H-M   'P 1'
#
loop_
_entity.id
_entity.type
_entity.pdbx_description
1 polymer ?
#
loop_
_entity_poly.entity_id
_entity_poly.type
_entity_poly.pdbx_seq_one_letter_code
_entity_poly.pdbx_strand_id
1 'polypeptide(L)'
;MKIRGITIGISPLHIAVVIFFLALFIVSYIVTTDPAYLYWGIPLSLALLIIPIYNSYSVGMQYVRLLPEYEAESKRVRIKNINLKTLGKPVRVEGVVQAKKGEWLCRPAVTIFDGSAAITAKKSVPLEIDIAVGDNVEVVGMVVRRFTIFGDMMIHAIGIKKVENLTPFEEETETEPAEPVRIKKY
;
A
#
# COMPACT_ATOMS: atom_id res chain seq x y z
N MET A 1 -4.04 -15.68 -4.39
CA MET A 1 -4.92 -16.63 -3.67
C MET A 1 -5.76 -15.86 -2.66
N LYS A 2 -6.98 -16.29 -2.34
CA LYS A 2 -7.80 -15.66 -1.27
C LYS A 2 -7.97 -16.66 -0.12
N ILE A 3 -7.67 -16.25 1.11
CA ILE A 3 -7.93 -17.03 2.32
C ILE A 3 -8.79 -16.17 3.24
N ARG A 4 -9.99 -16.64 3.59
CA ARG A 4 -10.94 -15.93 4.47
C ARG A 4 -11.18 -14.46 4.05
N GLY A 5 -11.32 -14.22 2.74
CA GLY A 5 -11.54 -12.88 2.18
C GLY A 5 -10.27 -12.03 2.01
N ILE A 6 -9.12 -12.46 2.53
CA ILE A 6 -7.85 -11.74 2.42
C ILE A 6 -7.07 -12.22 1.20
N THR A 7 -6.67 -11.28 0.35
CA THR A 7 -5.84 -11.58 -0.83
C THR A 7 -4.38 -11.76 -0.42
N ILE A 8 -3.88 -12.99 -0.57
CA ILE A 8 -2.48 -13.34 -0.28
C ILE A 8 -1.69 -13.35 -1.59
N GLY A 9 -0.55 -12.66 -1.55
CA GLY A 9 0.39 -12.57 -2.66
C GLY A 9 1.72 -13.18 -2.26
N ILE A 10 2.19 -14.12 -3.08
CA ILE A 10 3.54 -14.65 -2.99
C ILE A 10 4.28 -14.10 -4.19
N SER A 11 5.31 -13.29 -3.94
CA SER A 11 6.15 -12.81 -5.05
C SER A 11 6.89 -14.00 -5.68
N PRO A 12 6.97 -14.09 -7.02
CA PRO A 12 7.67 -15.18 -7.69
C PRO A 12 9.12 -15.35 -7.26
N LEU A 13 9.75 -14.30 -6.73
CA LEU A 13 11.07 -14.36 -6.12
C LEU A 13 11.15 -15.37 -4.96
N HIS A 14 10.13 -15.43 -4.09
CA HIS A 14 10.14 -16.38 -2.97
C HIS A 14 10.06 -17.83 -3.47
N ILE A 15 9.27 -18.07 -4.52
CA ILE A 15 9.15 -19.39 -5.14
C ILE A 15 10.50 -19.80 -5.75
N ALA A 16 11.15 -18.89 -6.47
CA ALA A 16 12.46 -19.13 -7.06
C ALA A 16 13.53 -19.46 -6.00
N VAL A 17 13.55 -18.72 -4.88
CA VAL A 17 14.48 -18.97 -3.76
C VAL A 17 14.24 -20.34 -3.14
N VAL A 18 12.99 -20.73 -2.90
CA VAL A 18 12.66 -22.04 -2.32
C VAL A 18 13.07 -23.18 -3.26
N ILE A 19 12.80 -23.06 -4.57
CA ILE A 19 13.22 -24.05 -5.57
C ILE A 19 14.74 -24.16 -5.61
N PHE A 20 15.45 -23.03 -5.57
CA PHE A 20 16.92 -23.00 -5.57
C PHE A 20 17.51 -23.75 -4.37
N PHE A 21 17.04 -23.47 -3.15
CA PHE A 21 17.52 -24.16 -1.96
C PHE A 21 17.15 -25.64 -1.95
N LEU A 22 15.94 -25.99 -2.38
CA LEU A 22 15.50 -27.37 -2.45
C LEU A 22 16.36 -28.17 -3.45
N ALA A 23 16.69 -27.59 -4.61
CA ALA A 23 17.63 -28.19 -5.56
C ALA A 23 19.03 -28.36 -4.95
N LEU A 24 19.53 -27.36 -4.22
CA LEU A 24 20.83 -27.44 -3.54
C LEU A 24 20.86 -28.60 -2.53
N PHE A 25 19.82 -28.76 -1.70
CA PHE A 25 19.75 -29.87 -0.74
C PHE A 25 19.68 -31.24 -1.43
N ILE A 26 18.95 -31.36 -2.54
CA ILE A 26 18.89 -32.60 -3.32
C ILE A 26 20.25 -32.93 -3.92
N VAL A 27 20.94 -31.94 -4.52
CA VAL A 27 22.28 -32.15 -5.10
C VAL A 27 23.28 -32.55 -4.00
N SER A 28 23.26 -31.88 -2.85
CA SER A 28 24.11 -32.24 -1.70
C SER A 28 23.85 -33.66 -1.20
N TYR A 29 22.60 -34.11 -1.20
CA TYR A 29 22.28 -35.50 -0.88
C TYR A 29 22.82 -36.48 -1.92
N ILE A 30 22.73 -36.18 -3.21
CA ILE A 30 23.27 -37.08 -4.26
C ILE A 30 24.79 -37.22 -4.13
N VAL A 31 25.49 -36.14 -3.77
CA VAL A 31 26.97 -36.14 -3.63
C VAL A 31 27.41 -36.83 -2.33
N THR A 32 26.76 -36.54 -1.21
CA THR A 32 27.20 -37.00 0.12
C THR A 32 26.51 -38.30 0.56
N THR A 33 25.35 -38.61 -0.02
CA THR A 33 24.43 -39.71 0.39
C THR A 33 23.93 -39.60 1.83
N ASP A 34 24.12 -38.45 2.48
CA ASP A 34 23.67 -38.21 3.86
C ASP A 34 22.21 -37.73 3.88
N PRO A 35 21.26 -38.52 4.43
CA PRO A 35 19.85 -38.14 4.48
C PRO A 35 19.59 -36.90 5.36
N ALA A 36 20.54 -36.47 6.20
CA ALA A 36 20.40 -35.26 7.02
C ALA A 36 20.09 -34.02 6.16
N TYR A 37 20.63 -33.94 4.94
CA TYR A 37 20.35 -32.83 4.02
C TYR A 37 18.88 -32.75 3.61
N LEU A 38 18.18 -33.89 3.47
CA LEU A 38 16.75 -33.89 3.17
C LEU A 38 15.93 -33.62 4.42
N TYR A 39 16.27 -34.29 5.52
CA TYR A 39 15.56 -34.15 6.80
C TYR A 39 15.53 -32.71 7.31
N TRP A 40 16.63 -31.97 7.16
CA TRP A 40 16.70 -30.56 7.54
C TRP A 40 16.38 -29.60 6.41
N GLY A 41 16.83 -29.91 5.19
CA GLY A 41 16.69 -29.02 4.03
C GLY A 41 15.24 -28.82 3.59
N ILE A 42 14.42 -29.87 3.64
CA ILE A 42 13.00 -29.77 3.25
C ILE A 42 12.22 -28.89 4.23
N PRO A 43 12.24 -29.13 5.57
CA PRO A 43 11.55 -28.24 6.52
C PRO A 43 12.05 -26.80 6.45
N LEU A 44 13.35 -26.59 6.29
CA LEU A 44 13.94 -25.26 6.24
C LEU A 44 13.54 -24.50 4.96
N SER A 45 13.50 -25.20 3.82
CA SER A 45 12.98 -24.64 2.56
C SER A 45 11.50 -24.32 2.65
N LEU A 46 10.71 -25.16 3.34
CA LEU A 46 9.29 -24.90 3.57
C LEU A 46 9.08 -23.69 4.49
N ALA A 47 9.90 -23.54 5.53
CA ALA A 47 9.86 -22.38 6.42
C ALA A 47 10.10 -21.06 5.66
N LEU A 48 11.01 -21.04 4.68
CA LEU A 48 11.23 -19.89 3.79
C LEU A 48 9.99 -19.49 2.98
N LEU A 49 9.09 -20.43 2.71
CA LEU A 49 7.81 -20.15 2.06
C LEU A 49 6.72 -19.73 3.07
N ILE A 50 6.66 -20.38 4.24
CA ILE A 50 5.63 -20.13 5.25
C ILE A 50 5.73 -18.72 5.82
N ILE A 51 6.94 -18.24 6.13
CA ILE A 51 7.16 -16.91 6.71
C ILE A 51 6.55 -15.77 5.85
N PRO A 52 6.87 -15.63 4.55
CA PRO A 52 6.32 -14.57 3.72
C PRO A 52 4.80 -14.72 3.50
N ILE A 53 4.28 -15.95 3.44
CA ILE A 53 2.83 -16.20 3.37
C ILE A 53 2.14 -15.67 4.62
N TYR A 54 2.64 -16.05 5.80
CA TYR A 54 2.09 -15.62 7.07
C TYR A 54 2.15 -14.09 7.21
N ASN A 55 3.26 -13.48 6.81
CA ASN A 55 3.40 -12.02 6.83
C ASN A 55 2.37 -11.35 5.90
N SER A 56 2.24 -11.82 4.65
CA SER A 56 1.23 -11.28 3.72
C SER A 56 -0.19 -11.41 4.27
N TYR A 57 -0.51 -12.53 4.93
CA TYR A 57 -1.82 -12.74 5.53
C TYR A 57 -2.07 -11.83 6.75
N SER A 58 -1.10 -11.73 7.66
CA SER A 58 -1.19 -10.90 8.87
C SER A 58 -1.37 -9.43 8.54
N VAL A 59 -0.60 -8.90 7.58
CA VAL A 59 -0.74 -7.51 7.12
C VAL A 59 -2.09 -7.28 6.44
N GLY A 60 -2.52 -8.21 5.58
CA GLY A 60 -3.84 -8.15 4.93
C GLY A 60 -4.99 -8.11 5.93
N MET A 61 -4.91 -8.92 6.99
CA MET A 61 -5.91 -8.92 8.06
C MET A 61 -5.98 -7.58 8.80
N GLN A 62 -4.83 -6.99 9.12
CA GLN A 62 -4.79 -5.68 9.77
C GLN A 62 -5.40 -4.60 8.90
N TYR A 63 -5.18 -4.63 7.58
CA TYR A 63 -5.77 -3.67 6.67
C TYR A 63 -7.29 -3.74 6.67
N VAL A 64 -7.86 -4.95 6.60
CA VAL A 64 -9.31 -5.14 6.64
C VAL A 64 -9.89 -4.66 7.97
N ARG A 65 -9.20 -4.90 9.09
CA ARG A 65 -9.63 -4.47 10.42
C ARG A 65 -9.58 -2.96 10.61
N LEU A 66 -8.53 -2.30 10.08
CA LEU A 66 -8.30 -0.86 10.23
C LEU A 66 -9.07 -0.04 9.20
N LEU A 67 -9.46 -0.61 8.07
CA LEU A 67 -10.13 0.12 7.00
C LEU A 67 -11.36 0.92 7.46
N PRO A 68 -12.29 0.40 8.28
CA PRO A 68 -13.46 1.17 8.73
C PRO A 68 -13.09 2.37 9.61
N GLU A 69 -12.08 2.20 10.48
CA GLU A 69 -11.58 3.27 11.36
C GLU A 69 -10.92 4.37 10.54
N TYR A 70 -10.07 4.01 9.57
CA TYR A 70 -9.46 4.97 8.67
C TYR A 70 -10.47 5.65 7.75
N GLU A 71 -11.50 4.94 7.30
CA GLU A 71 -12.58 5.55 6.52
C GLU A 71 -13.32 6.61 7.35
N ALA A 72 -13.60 6.33 8.62
CA ALA A 72 -14.26 7.27 9.52
C ALA A 72 -13.40 8.50 9.88
N GLU A 73 -12.10 8.31 10.11
CA GLU A 73 -11.19 9.40 10.48
C GLU A 73 -10.65 10.21 9.29
N SER A 74 -10.65 9.60 8.09
CA SER A 74 -10.09 10.23 6.91
C SER A 74 -10.86 11.49 6.49
N LYS A 75 -10.13 12.58 6.29
CA LYS A 75 -10.67 13.80 5.67
C LYS A 75 -10.37 13.79 4.18
N ARG A 76 -11.33 14.27 3.38
CA ARG A 76 -11.10 14.53 1.95
C ARG A 76 -10.13 15.70 1.81
N VAL A 77 -9.03 15.49 1.10
CA VAL A 77 -7.96 16.49 0.93
C VAL A 77 -7.48 16.47 -0.52
N ARG A 78 -7.33 17.65 -1.15
CA ARG A 78 -6.70 17.77 -2.47
C ARG A 78 -5.25 17.34 -2.42
N ILE A 79 -4.76 16.68 -3.47
CA ILE A 79 -3.38 16.17 -3.51
C ILE A 79 -2.34 17.29 -3.30
N LYS A 80 -2.57 18.48 -3.87
CA LYS A 80 -1.69 19.66 -3.68
C LYS A 80 -1.50 20.06 -2.21
N ASN A 81 -2.47 19.77 -1.34
CA ASN A 81 -2.42 20.15 0.08
C ASN A 81 -1.65 19.12 0.94
N ILE A 82 -1.21 18.00 0.35
CA ILE A 82 -0.44 16.97 1.03
C ILE A 82 1.01 17.45 1.19
N ASN A 83 1.35 17.81 2.42
CA ASN A 83 2.68 18.31 2.79
C ASN A 83 3.09 17.78 4.18
N LEU A 84 4.25 18.22 4.68
CA LEU A 84 4.79 17.83 5.99
C LEU A 84 3.81 18.01 7.16
N LYS A 85 2.87 18.96 7.12
CA LYS A 85 1.85 19.17 8.18
C LYS A 85 0.75 18.10 8.18
N THR A 86 0.62 17.37 7.08
CA THR A 86 -0.33 16.25 6.91
C THR A 86 0.31 14.89 7.17
N LEU A 87 1.63 14.85 7.42
CA LEU A 87 2.37 13.63 7.73
C LEU A 87 1.73 12.90 8.93
N GLY A 88 1.52 11.60 8.79
CA GLY A 88 0.94 10.74 9.82
C GLY A 88 -0.58 10.85 9.97
N LYS A 89 -1.25 11.74 9.22
CA LYS A 89 -2.71 11.88 9.28
C LYS A 89 -3.40 10.94 8.29
N PRO A 90 -4.58 10.40 8.64
CA PRO A 90 -5.43 9.68 7.71
C PRO A 90 -6.04 10.67 6.70
N VAL A 91 -5.95 10.33 5.42
CA VAL A 91 -6.45 11.14 4.30
C VAL A 91 -7.26 10.28 3.34
N ARG A 92 -8.23 10.93 2.69
CA ARG A 92 -9.01 10.39 1.60
C ARG A 92 -8.79 11.24 0.36
N VAL A 93 -8.38 10.60 -0.72
CA VAL A 93 -8.05 11.26 -1.98
C VAL A 93 -8.76 10.55 -3.11
N GLU A 94 -9.43 11.32 -3.97
CA GLU A 94 -10.05 10.82 -5.19
C GLU A 94 -9.27 11.33 -6.40
N GLY A 95 -9.13 10.50 -7.43
CA GLY A 95 -8.51 10.93 -8.68
C GLY A 95 -8.40 9.82 -9.71
N VAL A 96 -7.80 10.16 -10.85
CA VAL A 96 -7.58 9.25 -11.97
C VAL A 96 -6.24 8.54 -11.83
N VAL A 97 -6.21 7.24 -12.08
CA VAL A 97 -4.98 6.46 -12.09
C VAL A 97 -4.14 6.79 -13.33
N GLN A 98 -2.93 7.31 -13.14
CA GLN A 98 -1.99 7.59 -14.22
C GLN A 98 -1.00 6.44 -14.48
N ALA A 99 -0.56 5.74 -13.43
CA ALA A 99 0.46 4.70 -13.56
C ALA A 99 0.34 3.65 -12.45
N LYS A 100 0.72 2.41 -12.77
CA LYS A 100 0.76 1.28 -11.84
C LYS A 100 2.16 0.65 -11.84
N LYS A 101 2.68 0.32 -10.66
CA LYS A 101 4.01 -0.27 -10.45
C LYS A 101 3.96 -1.33 -9.35
N GLY A 102 4.92 -2.26 -9.34
CA GLY A 102 5.18 -3.12 -8.19
C GLY A 102 4.21 -4.30 -7.98
N GLU A 103 3.38 -4.64 -8.98
CA GLU A 103 2.46 -5.78 -8.91
C GLU A 103 3.18 -7.12 -8.69
N TRP A 104 4.29 -7.33 -9.38
CA TRP A 104 5.09 -8.56 -9.30
C TRP A 104 5.72 -8.81 -7.92
N LEU A 105 5.94 -7.73 -7.16
CA LEU A 105 6.46 -7.78 -5.78
C LEU A 105 5.33 -7.97 -4.75
N CYS A 106 4.09 -8.15 -5.20
CA CYS A 106 2.90 -8.19 -4.35
C CYS A 106 2.74 -6.93 -3.46
N ARG A 107 3.32 -5.81 -3.89
CA ARG A 107 3.30 -4.50 -3.21
C ARG A 107 3.00 -3.39 -4.22
N PRO A 108 1.75 -3.33 -4.71
CA PRO A 108 1.36 -2.43 -5.77
C PRO A 108 1.43 -0.96 -5.32
N ALA A 109 1.89 -0.12 -6.23
CA ALA A 109 1.90 1.33 -6.11
C ALA A 109 1.17 1.93 -7.30
N VAL A 110 0.21 2.80 -7.03
CA VAL A 110 -0.65 3.47 -8.00
C VAL A 110 -0.38 4.96 -7.91
N THR A 111 -0.11 5.61 -9.04
CA THR A 111 0.01 7.07 -9.13
C THR A 111 -1.33 7.64 -9.52
N ILE A 112 -1.84 8.59 -8.73
CA ILE A 112 -3.20 9.13 -8.85
C ILE A 112 -3.11 10.64 -9.06
N PHE A 113 -3.99 11.16 -9.91
CA PHE A 113 -4.08 12.57 -10.24
C PHE A 113 -5.50 13.10 -10.04
N ASP A 114 -5.62 14.13 -9.21
CA ASP A 114 -6.89 14.77 -8.79
C ASP A 114 -7.28 15.95 -9.69
N GLY A 115 -6.38 16.39 -10.58
CA GLY A 115 -6.47 17.68 -11.28
C GLY A 115 -5.46 18.69 -10.76
N SER A 116 -5.19 18.68 -9.44
CA SER A 116 -4.25 19.61 -8.81
C SER A 116 -2.78 19.16 -8.86
N ALA A 117 -2.50 17.91 -8.48
CA ALA A 117 -1.16 17.32 -8.46
C ALA A 117 -1.26 15.79 -8.53
N ALA A 118 -0.13 15.12 -8.74
CA ALA A 118 -0.03 13.67 -8.75
C ALA A 118 0.64 13.14 -7.48
N ILE A 119 0.14 12.05 -6.91
CA ILE A 119 0.75 11.38 -5.75
C ILE A 119 0.78 9.86 -5.91
N THR A 120 1.79 9.22 -5.32
CA THR A 120 1.88 7.76 -5.28
C THR A 120 1.17 7.22 -4.04
N ALA A 121 0.16 6.39 -4.24
CA ALA A 121 -0.47 5.56 -3.23
C ALA A 121 0.12 4.15 -3.29
N LYS A 122 0.72 3.66 -2.19
CA LYS A 122 1.33 2.32 -2.11
C LYS A 122 0.60 1.46 -1.10
N LYS A 123 0.20 0.25 -1.51
CA LYS A 123 -0.36 -0.78 -0.64
C LYS A 123 0.71 -1.83 -0.33
N SER A 124 0.75 -2.35 0.90
CA SER A 124 1.72 -3.41 1.30
C SER A 124 1.21 -4.82 1.04
N VAL A 125 -0.02 -4.93 0.55
CA VAL A 125 -0.76 -6.17 0.29
C VAL A 125 -1.21 -6.12 -1.17
N PRO A 126 -1.40 -7.25 -1.86
CA PRO A 126 -1.98 -7.28 -3.19
C PRO A 126 -3.30 -6.49 -3.27
N LEU A 127 -3.58 -5.94 -4.45
CA LEU A 127 -4.87 -5.33 -4.73
C LEU A 127 -5.96 -6.40 -4.76
N GLU A 128 -7.09 -6.08 -4.13
CA GLU A 128 -8.28 -6.93 -4.12
C GLU A 128 -9.13 -6.74 -5.40
N ILE A 129 -8.99 -5.56 -6.00
CA ILE A 129 -9.66 -5.10 -7.21
C ILE A 129 -8.64 -4.93 -8.33
N ASP A 130 -9.05 -5.24 -9.56
CA ASP A 130 -8.23 -4.93 -10.72
C ASP A 130 -8.37 -3.45 -11.06
N ILE A 131 -7.25 -2.74 -11.16
CA ILE A 131 -7.17 -1.29 -11.41
C ILE A 131 -6.30 -1.10 -12.65
N ALA A 132 -6.87 -0.43 -13.65
CA ALA A 132 -6.23 -0.04 -14.89
C ALA A 132 -5.85 1.44 -14.87
N VAL A 133 -4.97 1.84 -15.80
CA VAL A 133 -4.68 3.25 -16.05
C VAL A 133 -5.91 3.90 -16.67
N GLY A 134 -6.29 5.07 -16.17
CA GLY A 134 -7.51 5.78 -16.56
C GLY A 134 -8.72 5.53 -15.64
N ASP A 135 -8.65 4.56 -14.73
CA ASP A 135 -9.73 4.33 -13.77
C ASP A 135 -9.81 5.46 -12.74
N ASN A 136 -11.03 5.84 -12.37
CA ASN A 136 -11.30 6.72 -11.24
C ASN A 136 -11.25 5.92 -9.94
N VAL A 137 -10.44 6.37 -8.98
CA VAL A 137 -10.23 5.66 -7.70
C VAL A 137 -10.31 6.60 -6.51
N GLU A 138 -10.85 6.08 -5.42
CA GLU A 138 -10.75 6.65 -4.08
C GLU A 138 -9.70 5.87 -3.29
N VAL A 139 -8.73 6.58 -2.71
CA VAL A 139 -7.71 6.02 -1.84
C VAL A 139 -7.88 6.56 -0.42
N VAL A 140 -7.93 5.63 0.52
CA VAL A 140 -7.94 5.89 1.95
C VAL A 140 -6.64 5.35 2.55
N GLY A 141 -5.93 6.20 3.29
CA GLY A 141 -4.66 5.80 3.87
C GLY A 141 -4.03 6.89 4.70
N MET A 142 -2.76 6.67 5.06
CA MET A 142 -1.98 7.61 5.85
C MET A 142 -0.92 8.29 4.98
N VAL A 143 -0.72 9.59 5.19
CA VAL A 143 0.39 10.28 4.54
C VAL A 143 1.70 9.89 5.20
N VAL A 144 2.64 9.36 4.42
CA VAL A 144 3.97 8.95 4.88
C VAL A 144 5.04 9.55 3.99
N ARG A 145 6.22 9.78 4.56
CA ARG A 145 7.38 10.23 3.80
C ARG A 145 8.08 9.02 3.19
N ARG A 146 8.44 9.10 1.91
CA ARG A 146 9.26 8.07 1.28
C ARG A 146 10.65 8.05 1.92
N PHE A 147 11.15 6.87 2.26
CA PHE A 147 12.51 6.66 2.77
C PHE A 147 13.58 6.76 1.67
N THR A 148 13.57 7.85 0.90
CA THR A 148 14.60 8.20 -0.09
C THR A 148 15.25 9.52 0.30
N ILE A 149 16.46 9.80 -0.21
CA ILE A 149 17.26 10.99 0.14
C ILE A 149 16.51 12.31 -0.08
N PHE A 150 15.59 12.36 -1.05
CA PHE A 150 14.71 13.50 -1.34
C PHE A 150 13.26 13.30 -0.86
N GLY A 151 13.05 12.34 0.06
CA GLY A 151 11.78 11.76 0.50
C GLY A 151 10.51 12.53 0.15
N ASP A 152 9.97 12.23 -1.03
CA ASP A 152 8.66 12.72 -1.48
C ASP A 152 7.56 12.20 -0.56
N MET A 153 6.48 12.98 -0.46
CA MET A 153 5.28 12.54 0.25
C MET A 153 4.55 11.48 -0.57
N MET A 154 4.08 10.43 0.11
CA MET A 154 3.31 9.36 -0.51
C MET A 154 2.19 8.92 0.43
N ILE A 155 1.19 8.26 -0.11
CA ILE A 155 0.09 7.72 0.69
C ILE A 155 0.35 6.24 0.92
N HIS A 156 0.42 5.83 2.19
CA HIS A 156 0.31 4.44 2.56
C HIS A 156 -1.16 4.03 2.49
N ALA A 157 -1.54 3.43 1.37
CA ALA A 157 -2.92 3.09 1.09
C ALA A 157 -3.34 1.86 1.90
N ILE A 158 -4.42 1.99 2.64
CA ILE A 158 -5.06 0.88 3.38
C ILE A 158 -6.21 0.34 2.52
N GLY A 159 -7.05 1.24 2.04
CA GLY A 159 -8.16 0.97 1.13
C GLY A 159 -7.98 1.66 -0.22
N ILE A 160 -8.36 0.96 -1.28
CA ILE A 160 -8.52 1.54 -2.61
C ILE A 160 -9.83 1.03 -3.17
N LYS A 161 -10.69 1.95 -3.62
CA LYS A 161 -12.00 1.65 -4.20
C LYS A 161 -12.08 2.28 -5.59
N LYS A 162 -12.77 1.63 -6.53
CA LYS A 162 -13.18 2.27 -7.78
C LYS A 162 -14.39 3.14 -7.52
N VAL A 163 -14.42 4.31 -8.12
CA VAL A 163 -15.56 5.23 -8.10
C VAL A 163 -15.99 5.52 -9.53
N GLU A 164 -17.28 5.64 -9.79
CA GLU A 164 -17.77 5.93 -11.15
C GLU A 164 -17.45 7.37 -11.54
N ASN A 165 -17.75 8.30 -10.64
CA ASN A 165 -17.53 9.74 -10.82
C ASN A 165 -16.67 10.29 -9.69
N LEU A 166 -15.72 11.17 -10.05
CA LEU A 166 -14.94 11.92 -9.09
C LEU A 166 -15.83 12.99 -8.45
N THR A 167 -15.84 13.08 -7.12
CA THR A 167 -16.54 14.20 -6.48
C THR A 167 -15.74 15.48 -6.68
N PRO A 168 -16.33 16.54 -7.25
CA PRO A 168 -15.66 17.82 -7.34
C PRO A 168 -15.36 18.30 -5.93
N PHE A 169 -14.11 18.69 -5.69
CA PHE A 169 -13.79 19.44 -4.48
C PHE A 169 -14.46 20.80 -4.59
N GLU A 170 -15.43 21.07 -3.71
CA GLU A 170 -15.89 22.43 -3.44
C GLU A 170 -14.64 23.25 -3.13
N GLU A 171 -14.34 24.23 -3.99
CA GLU A 171 -13.34 25.23 -3.65
C GLU A 171 -13.89 25.94 -2.41
N GLU A 172 -13.21 25.75 -1.27
CA GLU A 172 -13.33 26.72 -0.18
C GLU A 172 -12.91 28.05 -0.79
N THR A 173 -13.88 28.81 -1.30
CA THR A 173 -13.73 30.23 -1.59
C THR A 173 -13.04 30.82 -0.37
N GLU A 174 -11.84 31.34 -0.57
CA GLU A 174 -11.08 32.07 0.44
C GLU A 174 -12.07 33.02 1.12
N THR A 175 -12.43 32.70 2.36
CA THR A 175 -13.24 33.60 3.16
C THR A 175 -12.33 34.79 3.40
N GLU A 176 -12.74 35.94 2.87
CA GLU A 176 -12.06 37.22 3.04
C GLU A 176 -11.55 37.36 4.48
N PRO A 177 -10.32 37.86 4.71
CA PRO A 177 -9.81 38.01 6.05
C PRO A 177 -10.76 38.91 6.85
N ALA A 178 -11.39 38.32 7.86
CA ALA A 178 -12.27 39.02 8.79
C ALA A 178 -11.55 40.27 9.31
N GLU A 179 -12.21 41.43 9.15
CA GLU A 179 -11.69 42.72 9.59
C GLU A 179 -11.22 42.65 11.06
N PRO A 180 -10.06 43.25 11.40
CA PRO A 180 -9.57 43.22 12.76
C PRO A 180 -10.55 43.95 13.68
N VAL A 181 -11.18 43.19 14.59
CA VAL A 181 -12.03 43.71 15.66
C VAL A 181 -11.23 44.74 16.45
N ARG A 182 -11.55 46.03 16.25
CA ARG A 182 -10.98 47.13 17.03
C ARG A 182 -11.48 47.03 18.47
N ILE A 183 -10.63 46.52 19.35
CA ILE A 183 -10.86 46.57 20.80
C ILE A 183 -10.83 48.05 21.22
N LYS A 184 -11.97 48.58 21.67
CA LYS A 184 -12.02 49.89 22.34
C LYS A 184 -11.27 49.78 23.67
N LYS A 185 -10.17 50.51 23.80
CA LYS A 185 -9.54 50.79 25.09
C LYS A 185 -10.51 51.62 25.94
N TYR A 186 -10.84 51.12 27.13
CA TYR A 186 -11.34 51.93 28.24
C TYR A 186 -10.15 52.46 29.03
#